data_AF-A0AAY5KB10-F1
#
_entry.id   AF-A0AAY5KB10-F1
#
_cell.length_a   1.000
_cell.length_b   1.000
_cell.length_c   1.000
_cell.angle_alpha   90.00
_cell.angle_beta   90.00
_cell.angle_gamma   90.00
#
_symmetry.space_group_name_H-M   'P 1'
#
loop_
_entity.id
_entity.type
_entity.pdbx_description
1 polymer ?
#
loop_
_entity_poly.entity_id
_entity_poly.type
_entity_poly.pdbx_seq_one_letter_code
_entity_poly.pdbx_strand_id
1 'polypeptide(L)'
;MADTLWKAGRRGTTWVFVALVAASCLEPSRGFGQSQDSEFTFLLPAGRKECFFQTTAKNGTMEVEYQVIAGAGMDVDFTVFSPEGFQVVWEFRRSDGVHMVEPTEEGDYEICFDNTFSHFSEKMVFFEIIIEGQPGDVNGDDEWAGLGEPESLLEYKLEDIRESMDSVHRRLEKSRHMQTALRAWEARDRNLLEDNLWRVSFWSCTSLVVMMGVALTQVYTVRRLFDDKRRVCT
;
A
#
# COMPACT_ATOMS: atom_id res chain seq x y z
N MET A 1 26.16 44.49 54.51
CA MET A 1 24.79 43.96 54.34
C MET A 1 24.21 44.29 52.95
N ALA A 2 25.05 44.34 51.90
CA ALA A 2 24.64 44.69 50.54
C ALA A 2 24.91 43.57 49.51
N ASP A 3 25.73 42.57 49.85
CA ASP A 3 26.14 41.51 48.91
C ASP A 3 25.16 40.32 48.82
N THR A 4 24.16 40.27 49.69
CA THR A 4 23.14 39.21 49.69
C THR A 4 21.92 39.54 48.83
N LEU A 5 21.71 40.80 48.45
CA LEU A 5 20.57 41.24 47.62
C LEU A 5 20.83 41.12 46.11
N TRP A 6 22.08 41.19 45.64
CA TRP A 6 22.41 41.04 44.21
C TRP A 6 22.36 39.58 43.71
N LYS A 7 22.50 38.61 44.63
CA LYS A 7 22.58 37.17 44.30
C LYS A 7 21.22 36.45 44.24
N ALA A 8 20.14 37.15 44.61
CA ALA A 8 18.76 36.66 44.54
C ALA A 8 18.08 37.05 43.22
N GLY A 9 18.29 38.28 42.73
CA GLY A 9 17.71 38.76 41.47
C GLY A 9 18.26 38.05 40.22
N ARG A 10 19.52 37.60 40.26
CA ARG A 10 20.18 36.96 39.10
C ARG A 10 19.78 35.49 38.89
N ARG A 11 19.31 34.81 39.94
CA ARG A 11 18.78 33.44 39.87
C ARG A 11 17.34 33.44 39.38
N GLY A 12 16.48 34.30 39.91
CA GLY A 12 15.09 34.40 39.44
C GLY A 12 14.98 34.68 37.94
N THR A 13 15.84 35.55 37.40
CA THR A 13 15.88 35.81 35.95
C THR A 13 16.40 34.62 35.14
N THR A 14 17.40 33.87 35.60
CA THR A 14 17.86 32.68 34.85
C THR A 14 16.81 31.57 34.83
N TRP A 15 16.10 31.34 35.94
CA TRP A 15 15.01 30.36 35.99
C TRP A 15 13.81 30.78 35.13
N VAL A 16 13.49 32.07 35.08
CA VAL A 16 12.42 32.61 34.20
C VAL A 16 12.81 32.52 32.73
N PHE A 17 14.06 32.84 32.36
CA PHE A 17 14.55 32.68 30.99
C PHE A 17 14.64 31.20 30.56
N VAL A 18 15.08 30.30 31.44
CA VAL A 18 15.11 28.85 31.15
C VAL A 18 13.70 28.27 31.04
N ALA A 19 12.75 28.72 31.86
CA ALA A 19 11.35 28.32 31.75
C ALA A 19 10.68 28.86 30.48
N LEU A 20 11.00 30.09 30.05
CA LEU A 20 10.52 30.66 28.78
C LEU A 20 11.08 29.91 27.57
N VAL A 21 12.38 29.59 27.55
CA VAL A 21 13.00 28.80 26.47
C VAL A 21 12.48 27.36 26.44
N ALA A 22 12.21 26.74 27.59
CA ALA A 22 11.61 25.41 27.65
C ALA A 22 10.13 25.40 27.22
N ALA A 23 9.39 26.50 27.45
CA ALA A 23 8.01 26.65 27.00
C ALA A 23 7.91 26.89 25.48
N SER A 24 8.90 27.56 24.87
CA SER A 24 9.00 27.70 23.40
C SER A 24 9.32 26.40 22.66
N CYS A 25 9.80 25.37 23.36
CA CYS A 25 10.06 24.05 22.79
C CYS A 25 8.85 23.10 22.82
N LEU A 26 7.71 23.56 23.35
CA LEU A 26 6.46 22.82 23.42
C LEU A 26 5.36 23.46 22.56
N GLU A 27 5.73 24.06 21.43
CA GLU A 27 4.73 24.35 20.40
C GLU A 27 4.52 23.10 19.54
N PRO A 28 3.26 22.62 19.39
CA PRO A 28 2.98 21.59 18.43
C PRO A 28 3.29 22.17 17.04
N SER A 29 4.29 21.59 16.38
CA SER A 29 4.54 21.81 14.96
C SER A 29 3.21 21.71 14.21
N ARG A 30 2.74 22.82 13.63
CA ARG A 30 1.65 22.78 12.64
C ARG A 30 2.13 21.89 11.51
N GLY A 31 1.63 20.66 11.53
CA GLY A 31 1.97 19.63 10.57
C GLY A 31 1.55 20.09 9.18
N PHE A 32 2.40 19.73 8.22
CA PHE A 32 2.07 19.65 6.81
C PHE A 32 0.66 19.05 6.62
N GLY A 33 -0.07 19.47 5.59
CA GLY A 33 -1.35 18.86 5.24
C GLY A 33 -1.19 17.34 5.21
N GLN A 34 -1.95 16.63 6.05
CA GLN A 34 -1.81 15.18 6.16
C GLN A 34 -2.26 14.55 4.84
N SER A 35 -1.35 13.86 4.15
CA SER A 35 -1.69 12.90 3.11
C SER A 35 -2.43 11.75 3.79
N GLN A 36 -3.66 11.47 3.36
CA GLN A 36 -4.41 10.32 3.86
C GLN A 36 -4.13 9.14 2.93
N ASP A 37 -3.37 8.18 3.44
CA ASP A 37 -2.99 6.93 2.76
C ASP A 37 -3.76 5.77 3.41
N SER A 38 -4.54 5.04 2.60
CA SER A 38 -5.32 3.89 3.02
C SER A 38 -5.07 2.70 2.11
N GLU A 39 -4.51 1.62 2.68
CA GLU A 39 -4.21 0.36 1.98
C GLU A 39 -5.12 -0.78 2.44
N PHE A 40 -5.62 -1.58 1.48
CA PHE A 40 -6.46 -2.74 1.78
C PHE A 40 -6.15 -3.93 0.88
N THR A 41 -6.16 -5.13 1.45
CA THR A 41 -6.20 -6.39 0.69
C THR A 41 -7.48 -7.12 1.04
N PHE A 42 -8.25 -7.50 0.03
CA PHE A 42 -9.50 -8.22 0.24
C PHE A 42 -9.70 -9.36 -0.77
N LEU A 43 -10.59 -10.28 -0.40
CA LEU A 43 -11.03 -11.39 -1.24
C LEU A 43 -12.31 -10.97 -1.96
N LEU A 44 -12.28 -10.95 -3.29
CA LEU A 44 -13.41 -10.66 -4.16
C LEU A 44 -14.04 -11.98 -4.64
N PRO A 45 -15.24 -12.35 -4.14
CA PRO A 45 -15.85 -13.64 -4.47
C PRO A 45 -16.19 -13.78 -5.95
N ALA A 46 -16.35 -15.03 -6.40
CA ALA A 46 -16.84 -15.34 -7.74
C ALA A 46 -18.26 -14.78 -7.96
N GLY A 47 -18.51 -14.16 -9.11
CA GLY A 47 -19.84 -13.71 -9.50
C GLY A 47 -20.32 -12.45 -8.76
N ARG A 48 -19.43 -11.72 -8.06
CA ARG A 48 -19.78 -10.56 -7.23
C ARG A 48 -18.98 -9.32 -7.59
N LYS A 49 -19.55 -8.18 -7.21
CA LYS A 49 -18.94 -6.85 -7.27
C LYS A 49 -18.88 -6.30 -5.85
N GLU A 50 -17.72 -5.79 -5.45
CA GLU A 50 -17.50 -5.16 -4.14
C GLU A 50 -17.12 -3.70 -4.35
N CYS A 51 -17.68 -2.80 -3.54
CA CYS A 51 -17.47 -1.36 -3.67
C CYS A 51 -17.11 -0.72 -2.33
N PHE A 52 -16.18 0.22 -2.38
CA PHE A 52 -15.65 0.98 -1.26
C PHE A 52 -15.97 2.46 -1.47
N PHE A 53 -16.31 3.16 -0.39
CA PHE A 53 -16.66 4.58 -0.45
C PHE A 53 -15.58 5.39 0.24
N GLN A 54 -15.09 6.42 -0.44
CA GLN A 54 -14.06 7.31 0.08
C GLN A 54 -14.53 8.76 -0.04
N THR A 55 -14.62 9.44 1.09
CA THR A 55 -14.96 10.86 1.15
C THR A 55 -13.75 11.71 0.78
N THR A 56 -13.95 12.67 -0.12
CA THR A 56 -12.90 13.61 -0.55
C THR A 56 -13.39 15.05 -0.43
N ALA A 57 -12.47 15.96 -0.10
CA ALA A 57 -12.74 17.40 -0.07
C ALA A 57 -12.66 18.03 -1.46
N LYS A 58 -13.29 19.19 -1.65
CA LYS A 58 -13.26 19.90 -2.93
C LYS A 58 -11.84 20.32 -3.32
N ASN A 59 -11.50 20.21 -4.61
CA ASN A 59 -10.22 20.62 -5.19
C ASN A 59 -8.99 19.90 -4.61
N GLY A 60 -9.15 18.70 -4.04
CA GLY A 60 -8.03 17.82 -3.72
C GLY A 60 -7.62 16.93 -4.90
N THR A 61 -6.60 16.10 -4.70
CA THR A 61 -6.24 15.01 -5.61
C THR A 61 -6.54 13.66 -4.94
N MET A 62 -7.09 12.72 -5.71
CA MET A 62 -7.28 11.34 -5.27
C MET A 62 -6.59 10.41 -6.25
N GLU A 63 -5.65 9.63 -5.76
CA GLU A 63 -4.96 8.57 -6.51
C GLU A 63 -5.43 7.21 -5.99
N VAL A 64 -5.79 6.32 -6.92
CA VAL A 64 -6.18 4.94 -6.62
C VAL A 64 -5.29 4.00 -7.42
N GLU A 65 -4.51 3.20 -6.71
CA GLU A 65 -3.71 2.11 -7.27
C GLU A 65 -4.35 0.78 -6.88
N TYR A 66 -4.40 -0.16 -7.81
CA TYR A 66 -4.85 -1.52 -7.52
C TYR A 66 -4.04 -2.58 -8.25
N GLN A 67 -3.99 -3.77 -7.65
CA GLN A 67 -3.33 -4.93 -8.20
C GLN A 67 -4.05 -6.23 -7.79
N VAL A 68 -4.27 -7.11 -8.76
CA VAL A 68 -4.75 -8.48 -8.54
C VAL A 68 -3.57 -9.37 -8.17
N ILE A 69 -3.53 -9.81 -6.92
CA ILE A 69 -2.44 -10.62 -6.34
C ILE A 69 -2.63 -12.10 -6.68
N ALA A 70 -3.86 -12.60 -6.64
CA ALA A 70 -4.17 -14.02 -6.86
C ALA A 70 -5.56 -14.24 -7.45
N GLY A 71 -5.79 -15.42 -8.03
CA GLY A 71 -7.06 -15.81 -8.65
C GLY A 71 -6.91 -16.17 -10.13
N ALA A 72 -7.87 -16.92 -10.67
CA ALA A 72 -7.83 -17.32 -12.09
C ALA A 72 -7.96 -16.10 -13.00
N GLY A 73 -7.17 -16.06 -14.08
CA GLY A 73 -7.13 -14.94 -15.03
C GLY A 73 -6.33 -13.71 -14.57
N MET A 74 -6.18 -13.50 -13.26
CA MET A 74 -5.55 -12.31 -12.65
C MET A 74 -6.08 -10.97 -13.18
N ASP A 75 -7.35 -10.91 -13.59
CA ASP A 75 -8.02 -9.75 -14.15
C ASP A 75 -9.23 -9.32 -13.31
N VAL A 76 -9.58 -8.03 -13.30
CA VAL A 76 -10.79 -7.50 -12.66
C VAL A 76 -11.34 -6.34 -13.51
N ASP A 77 -12.65 -6.11 -13.43
CA ASP A 77 -13.26 -4.91 -13.99
C ASP A 77 -13.27 -3.83 -12.89
N PHE A 78 -12.67 -2.67 -13.17
CA PHE A 78 -12.50 -1.59 -12.21
C PHE A 78 -13.32 -0.37 -12.62
N THR A 79 -14.02 0.21 -11.64
CA THR A 79 -14.89 1.37 -11.86
C THR A 79 -14.77 2.34 -10.72
N VAL A 80 -14.73 3.64 -11.04
CA VAL A 80 -14.84 4.71 -10.04
C VAL A 80 -15.98 5.62 -10.46
N PHE A 81 -16.89 5.89 -9.52
CA PHE A 81 -17.98 6.84 -9.69
C PHE A 81 -17.74 8.09 -8.83
N SER A 82 -18.03 9.25 -9.39
CA SER A 82 -18.08 10.52 -8.67
C SER A 82 -19.24 10.54 -7.68
N PRO A 83 -19.22 11.44 -6.68
CA PRO A 83 -20.36 11.65 -5.77
C PRO A 83 -21.67 12.01 -6.50
N GLU A 84 -21.59 12.57 -7.70
CA GLU A 84 -22.75 12.84 -8.56
C GLU A 84 -23.28 11.60 -9.32
N GLY A 85 -22.58 10.46 -9.20
CA GLY A 85 -22.92 9.21 -9.88
C GLY A 85 -22.37 9.09 -11.30
N PHE A 86 -21.46 9.98 -11.72
CA PHE A 86 -20.81 9.89 -13.02
C PHE A 86 -19.63 8.93 -12.96
N GLN A 87 -19.50 8.07 -13.96
CA GLN A 87 -18.39 7.15 -14.07
C GLN A 87 -17.14 7.91 -14.53
N VAL A 88 -16.18 8.12 -13.63
CA VAL A 88 -14.93 8.86 -13.91
C VAL A 88 -13.83 7.95 -14.44
N VAL A 89 -13.76 6.72 -13.94
CA VAL A 89 -12.79 5.71 -14.38
C VAL A 89 -13.51 4.42 -14.73
N TRP A 90 -13.07 3.79 -15.83
CA TRP A 90 -13.51 2.48 -16.24
C TRP A 90 -12.35 1.71 -16.84
N GLU A 91 -12.06 0.54 -16.28
CA GLU A 91 -11.14 -0.41 -16.86
C GLU A 91 -11.77 -1.79 -16.95
N PHE A 92 -11.50 -2.44 -18.08
CA PHE A 92 -12.02 -3.76 -18.39
C PHE A 92 -10.89 -4.78 -18.36
N ARG A 93 -11.09 -5.83 -17.55
CA ARG A 93 -10.20 -7.00 -17.42
C ARG A 93 -8.72 -6.64 -17.31
N ARG A 94 -8.40 -5.82 -16.31
CA ARG A 94 -7.02 -5.42 -16.01
C ARG A 94 -6.51 -6.11 -14.77
N SER A 95 -5.21 -6.37 -14.74
CA SER A 95 -4.53 -6.99 -13.59
C SER A 95 -4.03 -5.98 -12.57
N ASP A 96 -3.83 -4.74 -13.00
CA ASP A 96 -3.29 -3.65 -12.22
C ASP A 96 -3.60 -2.33 -12.96
N GLY A 97 -3.64 -1.23 -12.21
CA GLY A 97 -3.87 0.09 -12.75
C GLY A 97 -3.65 1.16 -11.68
N VAL A 98 -3.23 2.35 -12.13
CA VAL A 98 -3.06 3.55 -11.30
C VAL A 98 -3.87 4.67 -11.94
N HIS A 99 -4.77 5.28 -11.17
CA HIS A 99 -5.67 6.32 -11.65
C HIS A 99 -5.67 7.52 -10.72
N MET A 100 -5.40 8.69 -11.29
CA MET A 100 -5.48 9.97 -10.58
C MET A 100 -6.73 10.73 -11.01
N VAL A 101 -7.51 11.20 -10.04
CA VAL A 101 -8.69 12.05 -10.21
C VAL A 101 -8.34 13.44 -9.66
N GLU A 102 -8.26 14.43 -10.56
CA GLU A 102 -8.03 15.83 -10.23
C GLU A 102 -8.80 16.73 -11.22
N PRO A 103 -9.55 17.75 -10.74
CA PRO A 103 -9.85 18.04 -9.34
C PRO A 103 -10.92 17.10 -8.78
N THR A 104 -10.85 16.84 -7.48
CA THR A 104 -11.89 16.08 -6.77
C THR A 104 -13.06 16.99 -6.38
N GLU A 105 -14.26 16.41 -6.42
CA GLU A 105 -15.50 17.01 -5.98
C GLU A 105 -15.74 16.66 -4.50
N GLU A 106 -16.46 17.52 -3.79
CA GLU A 106 -16.83 17.24 -2.40
C GLU A 106 -17.88 16.13 -2.35
N GLY A 107 -17.55 15.01 -1.69
CA GLY A 107 -18.48 13.91 -1.49
C GLY A 107 -17.80 12.54 -1.48
N ASP A 108 -18.63 11.50 -1.52
CA ASP A 108 -18.20 10.11 -1.46
C ASP A 108 -17.99 9.54 -2.87
N TYR A 109 -16.75 9.22 -3.20
CA TYR A 109 -16.40 8.47 -4.40
C TYR A 109 -16.63 6.98 -4.17
N GLU A 110 -17.29 6.32 -5.12
CA GLU A 110 -17.53 4.87 -5.09
C GLU A 110 -16.49 4.17 -5.96
N ILE A 111 -15.62 3.39 -5.33
CA ILE A 111 -14.55 2.61 -5.97
C ILE A 111 -14.95 1.15 -5.97
N CYS A 112 -15.12 0.58 -7.14
CA CYS A 112 -15.75 -0.72 -7.33
C CYS A 112 -14.87 -1.69 -8.10
N PHE A 113 -14.82 -2.92 -7.60
CA PHE A 113 -14.14 -4.06 -8.20
C PHE A 113 -15.17 -5.14 -8.56
N ASP A 114 -15.24 -5.49 -9.84
CA ASP A 114 -16.24 -6.42 -10.37
C ASP A 114 -15.60 -7.73 -10.85
N ASN A 115 -16.04 -8.84 -10.26
CA ASN A 115 -15.69 -10.21 -10.61
C ASN A 115 -16.93 -11.05 -11.00
N THR A 116 -17.99 -10.39 -11.48
CA THR A 116 -19.22 -11.04 -11.94
C THR A 116 -18.98 -12.00 -13.12
N PHE A 117 -17.92 -11.76 -13.89
CA PHE A 117 -17.54 -12.61 -15.03
C PHE A 117 -16.89 -13.94 -14.62
N SER A 118 -16.34 -14.07 -13.42
CA SER A 118 -15.77 -15.33 -12.95
C SER A 118 -16.80 -16.10 -12.14
N HIS A 119 -17.35 -17.17 -12.73
CA HIS A 119 -18.38 -17.97 -12.06
C HIS A 119 -17.87 -18.90 -10.95
N PHE A 120 -16.57 -19.22 -10.94
CA PHE A 120 -16.03 -20.28 -10.07
C PHE A 120 -14.81 -19.86 -9.25
N SER A 121 -14.07 -18.85 -9.68
CA SER A 121 -12.84 -18.41 -9.02
C SER A 121 -13.01 -17.08 -8.32
N GLU A 122 -12.65 -17.04 -7.04
CA GLU A 122 -12.39 -15.81 -6.31
C GLU A 122 -11.06 -15.19 -6.73
N LYS A 123 -10.91 -13.90 -6.44
CA LYS A 123 -9.70 -13.11 -6.70
C LYS A 123 -9.27 -12.41 -5.43
N MET A 124 -7.97 -12.24 -5.25
CA MET A 124 -7.40 -11.45 -4.17
C MET A 124 -6.88 -10.15 -4.76
N VAL A 125 -7.44 -9.03 -4.30
CA VAL A 125 -7.13 -7.69 -4.83
C VAL A 125 -6.53 -6.86 -3.69
N PHE A 126 -5.40 -6.24 -3.98
CA PHE A 126 -4.81 -5.18 -3.17
C PHE A 126 -5.09 -3.85 -3.83
N PHE A 127 -5.47 -2.85 -3.05
CA PHE A 127 -5.60 -1.49 -3.53
C PHE A 127 -5.19 -0.49 -2.46
N GLU A 128 -4.71 0.66 -2.91
CA GLU A 128 -4.24 1.78 -2.11
C GLU A 128 -4.92 3.04 -2.61
N ILE A 129 -5.38 3.89 -1.69
CA ILE A 129 -5.99 5.18 -1.97
C ILE A 129 -5.17 6.25 -1.27
N ILE A 130 -4.70 7.23 -2.04
CA ILE A 130 -3.93 8.36 -1.55
C ILE A 130 -4.74 9.62 -1.84
N ILE A 131 -5.05 10.38 -0.79
CA ILE A 131 -5.69 11.69 -0.90
C ILE A 131 -4.69 12.74 -0.46
N GLU A 132 -4.34 13.65 -1.38
CA GLU A 132 -3.59 14.85 -1.02
C GLU A 132 -4.59 16.01 -0.88
N GLY A 133 -4.80 16.43 0.37
CA GLY A 133 -5.57 17.62 0.67
C GLY A 133 -4.76 18.89 0.36
N GLN A 134 -5.42 19.92 -0.19
CA GLN A 134 -4.81 21.24 -0.30
C GLN A 134 -4.53 21.80 1.12
N PRO A 135 -3.38 22.46 1.37
CA PRO A 135 -3.03 23.00 2.68
C PRO A 135 -3.88 24.25 3.02
N GLY A 136 -5.17 24.08 3.24
CA GLY A 136 -6.07 25.23 3.42
C GLY A 136 -7.47 24.99 3.97
N ASP A 137 -7.94 23.76 4.20
CA ASP A 137 -9.29 23.55 4.74
C ASP A 137 -9.28 22.74 6.04
N VAL A 138 -8.73 23.36 7.08
CA VAL A 138 -9.12 23.05 8.47
C VAL A 138 -10.21 24.05 8.83
N ASN A 139 -11.43 23.81 8.37
CA ASN A 139 -12.62 24.36 9.00
C ASN A 139 -12.82 23.60 10.31
N GLY A 140 -12.27 24.14 11.41
CA GLY A 140 -12.21 23.41 12.67
C GLY A 140 -11.97 24.18 13.96
N ASP A 141 -11.67 25.47 13.98
CA ASP A 141 -11.74 26.30 15.18
C ASP A 141 -11.41 27.77 14.91
N ASP A 142 -12.44 28.59 15.09
CA ASP A 142 -12.33 30.04 15.26
C ASP A 142 -11.39 30.39 16.42
N GLU A 143 -10.78 31.58 16.30
CA GLU A 143 -9.98 32.31 17.29
C GLU A 143 -8.47 32.32 17.01
N TRP A 144 -7.85 33.48 17.23
CA TRP A 144 -6.46 33.88 16.90
C TRP A 144 -6.27 34.70 15.61
N ALA A 145 -7.24 35.56 15.33
CA ALA A 145 -6.94 36.87 14.74
C ALA A 145 -6.43 37.81 15.85
N GLY A 146 -5.12 37.85 16.07
CA GLY A 146 -4.51 38.86 16.93
C GLY A 146 -3.09 38.53 17.33
N LEU A 147 -2.20 39.53 17.20
CA LEU A 147 -0.77 39.55 17.54
C LEU A 147 0.09 39.01 16.38
N GLY A 148 0.66 39.81 15.49
CA GLY A 148 1.39 41.05 15.72
C GLY A 148 2.85 40.79 15.39
N GLU A 149 3.24 41.02 14.13
CA GLU A 149 4.64 41.14 13.65
C GLU A 149 5.51 41.92 14.65
N PRO A 150 6.77 41.52 14.95
CA PRO A 150 7.84 41.50 13.92
C PRO A 150 8.98 40.45 14.11
N GLU A 151 9.59 39.97 13.02
CA GLU A 151 11.06 40.02 12.76
C GLU A 151 11.43 39.23 11.48
N SER A 152 11.51 39.96 10.38
CA SER A 152 11.74 39.50 8.99
C SER A 152 13.14 38.93 8.68
N LEU A 153 13.90 38.48 9.69
CA LEU A 153 15.23 37.88 9.52
C LEU A 153 15.36 36.47 10.12
N LEU A 154 14.52 36.12 11.10
CA LEU A 154 14.44 34.77 11.66
C LEU A 154 13.59 33.85 10.78
N GLU A 155 12.55 34.44 10.15
CA GLU A 155 11.64 33.76 9.23
C GLU A 155 12.40 33.14 8.05
N TYR A 156 13.36 33.86 7.44
CA TYR A 156 14.11 33.33 6.29
C TYR A 156 14.94 32.07 6.61
N LYS A 157 15.42 31.92 7.85
CA LYS A 157 16.14 30.70 8.27
C LYS A 157 15.21 29.57 8.72
N LEU A 158 14.03 29.90 9.22
CA LEU A 158 12.99 28.91 9.55
C LEU A 158 12.34 28.36 8.28
N GLU A 159 12.16 29.19 7.25
CA GLU A 159 11.65 28.79 5.94
C GLU A 159 12.58 27.77 5.25
N ASP A 160 13.90 27.97 5.28
CA ASP A 160 14.89 27.06 4.68
C ASP A 160 14.93 25.69 5.42
N ILE A 161 14.72 25.70 6.75
CA ILE A 161 14.61 24.47 7.55
C ILE A 161 13.28 23.76 7.30
N ARG A 162 12.18 24.50 7.16
CA ARG A 162 10.86 23.94 6.80
C ARG A 162 10.89 23.35 5.40
N GLU A 163 11.42 24.06 4.42
CA GLU A 163 11.53 23.60 3.03
C GLU A 163 12.38 22.33 2.94
N SER A 164 13.50 22.28 3.65
CA SER A 164 14.33 21.07 3.72
C SER A 164 13.60 19.91 4.42
N MET A 165 12.89 20.16 5.52
CA MET A 165 12.09 19.15 6.21
C MET A 165 10.95 18.60 5.33
N ASP A 166 10.21 19.47 4.63
CA ASP A 166 9.14 19.09 3.71
C ASP A 166 9.69 18.29 2.53
N SER A 167 10.86 18.66 2.02
CA SER A 167 11.52 17.92 0.94
C SER A 167 11.93 16.50 1.37
N VAL A 168 12.36 16.32 2.62
CA VAL A 168 12.69 15.01 3.19
C VAL A 168 11.40 14.22 3.43
N HIS A 169 10.35 14.86 3.94
CA HIS A 169 9.07 14.19 4.21
C HIS A 169 8.46 13.62 2.92
N ARG A 170 8.35 14.45 1.87
CA ARG A 170 7.89 14.02 0.55
C ARG A 170 8.72 12.86 -0.03
N ARG A 171 10.04 12.87 0.19
CA ARG A 171 10.94 11.77 -0.25
C ARG A 171 10.69 10.49 0.54
N LEU A 172 10.38 10.60 1.83
CA LEU A 172 10.07 9.45 2.69
C LEU A 172 8.70 8.86 2.35
N GLU A 173 7.68 9.69 2.14
CA GLU A 173 6.35 9.26 1.68
C GLU A 173 6.45 8.52 0.35
N LYS A 174 7.14 9.12 -0.64
CA LYS A 174 7.38 8.47 -1.93
C LYS A 174 8.12 7.13 -1.79
N SER A 175 9.11 7.05 -0.89
CA SER A 175 9.84 5.81 -0.61
C SER A 175 8.96 4.76 0.04
N ARG A 176 8.06 5.18 0.94
CA ARG A 176 7.11 4.30 1.62
C ARG A 176 6.12 3.69 0.63
N HIS A 177 5.53 4.51 -0.24
CA HIS A 177 4.61 4.07 -1.29
C HIS A 177 5.29 3.09 -2.27
N MET A 178 6.55 3.36 -2.66
CA MET A 178 7.33 2.39 -3.44
C MET A 178 7.55 1.06 -2.72
N GLN A 179 7.74 1.08 -1.40
CA GLN A 179 7.90 -0.15 -0.62
C GLN A 179 6.60 -0.95 -0.49
N THR A 180 5.44 -0.30 -0.37
CA THR A 180 4.14 -0.99 -0.32
C THR A 180 3.86 -1.69 -1.64
N ALA A 181 4.02 -0.98 -2.76
CA ALA A 181 3.91 -1.57 -4.09
C ALA A 181 4.82 -2.79 -4.24
N LEU A 182 6.12 -2.67 -3.93
CA LEU A 182 7.07 -3.78 -4.04
C LEU A 182 6.68 -5.01 -3.21
N ARG A 183 6.07 -4.84 -2.02
CA ARG A 183 5.59 -5.96 -1.21
C ARG A 183 4.41 -6.68 -1.87
N ALA A 184 3.50 -5.95 -2.51
CA ALA A 184 2.40 -6.54 -3.27
C ALA A 184 2.90 -7.36 -4.47
N TRP A 185 3.85 -6.80 -5.24
CA TRP A 185 4.52 -7.50 -6.34
C TRP A 185 5.23 -8.78 -5.86
N GLU A 186 5.98 -8.68 -4.76
CA GLU A 186 6.70 -9.83 -4.20
C GLU A 186 5.73 -10.95 -3.76
N ALA A 187 4.59 -10.59 -3.16
CA ALA A 187 3.55 -11.55 -2.78
C ALA A 187 2.94 -12.24 -4.02
N ARG A 188 2.63 -11.47 -5.07
CA ARG A 188 2.11 -11.99 -6.34
C ARG A 188 3.10 -12.95 -7.00
N ASP A 189 4.38 -12.57 -7.09
CA ASP A 189 5.42 -13.38 -7.70
C ASP A 189 5.68 -14.67 -6.93
N ARG A 190 5.68 -14.62 -5.58
CA ARG A 190 5.77 -15.82 -4.75
C ARG A 190 4.64 -16.81 -5.02
N ASN A 191 3.40 -16.32 -5.08
CA ASN A 191 2.24 -17.17 -5.36
C ASN A 191 2.37 -17.85 -6.74
N LEU A 192 2.75 -17.11 -7.78
CA LEU A 192 2.96 -17.66 -9.11
C LEU A 192 4.08 -18.71 -9.13
N LEU A 193 5.17 -18.47 -8.41
CA LEU A 193 6.29 -19.41 -8.33
C LEU A 193 5.89 -20.71 -7.64
N GLU A 194 5.16 -20.64 -6.52
CA GLU A 194 4.69 -21.81 -5.78
C GLU A 194 3.75 -22.68 -6.62
N ASP A 195 2.79 -22.06 -7.31
CA ASP A 195 1.85 -22.76 -8.20
C ASP A 195 2.56 -23.48 -9.36
N ASN A 196 3.54 -22.80 -9.98
CA ASN A 196 4.33 -23.39 -11.06
C ASN A 196 5.22 -24.53 -10.56
N LEU A 197 5.89 -24.34 -9.43
CA LEU A 197 6.77 -25.35 -8.84
C LEU A 197 5.99 -26.59 -8.46
N TRP A 198 4.81 -26.45 -7.85
CA TRP A 198 3.96 -27.58 -7.50
C TRP A 198 3.56 -28.41 -8.72
N ARG A 199 3.12 -27.76 -9.80
CA ARG A 199 2.74 -28.43 -11.06
C ARG A 199 3.92 -29.18 -11.68
N VAL A 200 5.08 -28.52 -11.79
CA VAL A 200 6.28 -29.14 -12.38
C VAL A 200 6.77 -30.31 -11.52
N SER A 201 6.80 -30.14 -10.20
CA SER A 201 7.19 -31.20 -9.25
C SER A 201 6.26 -32.41 -9.37
N PHE A 202 4.95 -32.18 -9.44
CA PHE A 202 3.95 -33.25 -9.58
C PHE A 202 4.12 -34.06 -10.87
N TRP A 203 4.27 -33.38 -12.01
CA TRP A 203 4.48 -34.06 -13.30
C TRP A 203 5.83 -34.76 -13.40
N SER A 204 6.88 -34.18 -12.81
CA SER A 204 8.21 -34.80 -12.72
C SER A 204 8.18 -36.08 -11.88
N CYS A 205 7.55 -36.03 -10.70
CA CYS A 205 7.38 -37.18 -9.83
C CYS A 205 6.59 -38.30 -10.53
N THR A 206 5.51 -37.95 -11.21
CA THR A 206 4.70 -38.91 -11.99
C THR A 206 5.53 -39.58 -13.09
N SER A 207 6.32 -38.81 -13.83
CA SER A 207 7.22 -39.33 -14.88
C SER A 207 8.27 -40.29 -14.32
N LEU A 208 8.87 -39.96 -13.17
CA LEU A 208 9.84 -40.81 -12.48
C LEU A 208 9.23 -42.16 -12.08
N VAL A 209 8.00 -42.15 -11.54
CA VAL A 209 7.28 -43.38 -11.19
C VAL A 209 7.00 -44.25 -12.41
N VAL A 210 6.61 -43.64 -13.55
CA VAL A 210 6.39 -44.37 -14.80
C VAL A 210 7.69 -45.02 -15.31
N MET A 211 8.80 -44.28 -15.32
CA MET A 211 10.10 -44.82 -15.73
C MET A 211 10.56 -45.97 -14.83
N MET A 212 10.36 -45.85 -13.52
CA MET A 212 10.62 -46.93 -12.56
C MET A 212 9.75 -48.17 -12.87
N GLY A 213 8.47 -47.99 -13.18
CA GLY A 213 7.55 -49.07 -13.56
C GLY A 213 7.99 -49.78 -14.84
N VAL A 214 8.44 -49.04 -15.85
CA VAL A 214 8.99 -49.61 -17.09
C VAL A 214 10.26 -50.41 -16.81
N ALA A 215 11.19 -49.88 -16.01
CA ALA A 215 12.42 -50.57 -15.64
C ALA A 215 12.15 -51.89 -14.89
N LEU A 216 11.23 -51.88 -13.92
CA LEU A 216 10.81 -53.10 -13.21
C LEU A 216 10.17 -54.12 -14.15
N THR A 217 9.30 -53.65 -15.05
CA THR A 217 8.66 -54.51 -16.05
C THR A 217 9.69 -55.17 -16.96
N GLN A 218 10.69 -54.40 -17.44
CA GLN A 218 11.79 -54.90 -18.25
C GLN A 218 12.61 -55.98 -17.52
N VAL A 219 12.98 -55.74 -16.25
CA VAL A 219 13.74 -56.73 -15.48
C VAL A 219 12.90 -57.98 -15.22
N TYR A 220 11.61 -57.82 -14.93
CA TYR A 220 10.70 -58.95 -14.69
C TYR A 220 10.49 -59.81 -15.95
N THR A 221 10.29 -59.20 -17.12
CA THR A 221 10.12 -59.94 -18.38
C THR A 221 11.39 -60.70 -18.76
N VAL A 222 12.56 -60.07 -18.63
CA VAL A 222 13.86 -60.73 -18.86
C VAL A 222 14.06 -61.90 -17.90
N ARG A 223 13.85 -61.71 -16.60
CA ARG A 223 13.93 -62.81 -15.63
C ARG A 223 12.97 -63.93 -15.96
N ARG A 224 11.70 -63.63 -16.25
CA ARG A 224 10.69 -64.62 -16.59
C ARG A 224 11.01 -65.40 -17.87
N LEU A 225 11.66 -64.78 -18.85
CA LEU A 225 12.10 -65.45 -20.07
C LEU A 225 13.20 -66.48 -19.79
N PHE A 226 14.13 -66.18 -18.86
CA PHE A 226 15.23 -67.07 -18.50
C PHE A 226 14.89 -68.08 -17.40
N ASP A 227 13.89 -67.81 -16.57
CA ASP A 227 13.38 -68.76 -15.55
C ASP A 227 12.37 -69.76 -16.13
N ASP A 228 12.09 -69.67 -17.44
CA ASP A 228 11.26 -70.64 -18.13
C ASP A 228 12.03 -71.97 -18.23
N LYS A 229 11.84 -72.83 -17.22
CA LYS A 229 12.18 -74.26 -17.26
C LYS A 229 11.33 -74.93 -18.36
N ARG A 230 11.63 -74.64 -19.63
CA ARG A 230 11.31 -75.57 -20.69
C ARG A 230 12.09 -76.83 -20.40
N ARG A 231 11.41 -77.79 -19.76
CA ARG A 231 11.74 -79.20 -19.90
C ARG A 231 11.68 -79.46 -21.40
N VAL A 232 12.84 -79.43 -22.05
CA VAL A 232 13.00 -80.01 -23.37
C VAL A 232 12.79 -81.50 -23.14
N CYS A 233 11.55 -81.95 -23.32
CA CYS A 233 11.29 -83.35 -23.54
C CYS A 233 11.67 -83.64 -24.99
N THR A 234 12.60 -84.60 -25.10
CA THR A 234 13.13 -85.29 -26.28
C THR A 234 14.02 -84.50 -27.23
#